data_AF-A0A8F5P7R2-F1
#
_entry.id   AF-A0A8F5P7R2-F1
#
_cell.length_a   1.000
_cell.length_b   1.000
_cell.length_c   1.000
_cell.angle_alpha   90.00
_cell.angle_beta   90.00
_cell.angle_gamma   90.00
#
_symmetry.space_group_name_H-M   'P 1'
#
loop_
_entity.id
_entity.type
_entity.pdbx_description
1 polymer ?
#
loop_
_entity_poly.entity_id
_entity_poly.type
_entity_poly.pdbx_seq_one_letter_code
_entity_poly.pdbx_strand_id
1 'polypeptide(L)'
;MARKSLIQREKKRQKLEQKYYWIRRSSKKEISKVPSLREKWKIHGKLQSPPRNSAPIRLHRRCFLTGRPRANYRDFGLSGHILREMVHACLLPGATRSSW
;
A
#
# COMPACT_ATOMS: atom_id res chain seq x y z
N MET A 1 -19.11 6.87 2.92
CA MET A 1 -18.29 5.89 2.16
C MET A 1 -17.39 6.62 1.16
N ALA A 2 -16.27 6.01 0.73
CA ALA A 2 -15.36 6.64 -0.23
C ALA A 2 -15.94 6.64 -1.66
N ARG A 3 -15.56 7.65 -2.48
CA ARG A 3 -15.91 7.68 -3.91
C ARG A 3 -15.37 6.45 -4.62
N LYS A 4 -16.18 5.79 -5.46
CA LYS A 4 -15.77 4.61 -6.26
C LYS A 4 -14.49 4.84 -7.06
N SER A 5 -14.32 6.04 -7.60
CA SER A 5 -13.12 6.45 -8.36
C SER A 5 -11.83 6.37 -7.53
N LEU A 6 -11.88 6.67 -6.23
CA LEU A 6 -10.70 6.59 -5.35
C LEU A 6 -10.31 5.14 -5.04
N ILE A 7 -11.29 4.25 -4.91
CA ILE A 7 -11.04 2.82 -4.72
C ILE A 7 -10.40 2.23 -5.98
N GLN A 8 -10.92 2.57 -7.15
CA GLN A 8 -10.34 2.12 -8.43
C GLN A 8 -8.95 2.71 -8.69
N ARG A 9 -8.70 3.97 -8.28
CA ARG A 9 -7.37 4.57 -8.32
C ARG A 9 -6.35 3.77 -7.51
N GLU A 10 -6.74 3.29 -6.33
CA GLU A 10 -5.86 2.47 -5.49
C GLU A 10 -5.62 1.08 -6.10
N LYS A 11 -6.67 0.44 -6.63
CA LYS A 11 -6.54 -0.83 -7.40
C LYS A 11 -5.58 -0.69 -8.58
N LYS A 12 -5.65 0.43 -9.32
CA LYS A 12 -4.71 0.73 -10.41
C LYS A 12 -3.26 0.83 -9.92
N ARG A 13 -3.03 1.47 -8.77
CA ARG A 13 -1.69 1.59 -8.18
C ARG A 13 -1.13 0.24 -7.74
N GLN A 14 -1.93 -0.60 -7.08
CA GLN A 14 -1.53 -1.94 -6.68
C GLN A 14 -1.11 -2.80 -7.88
N LYS A 15 -1.89 -2.80 -8.96
CA LYS A 15 -1.55 -3.52 -10.21
C LYS A 15 -0.22 -3.05 -10.81
N LEU A 16 0.00 -1.74 -10.83
CA LEU A 16 1.24 -1.16 -11.36
C LEU A 16 2.44 -1.45 -10.46
N GLU A 17 2.27 -1.41 -9.15
CA GLU A 17 3.33 -1.73 -8.19
C GLU A 17 3.79 -3.18 -8.34
N GLN A 18 2.84 -4.12 -8.42
CA GLN A 18 3.14 -5.54 -8.68
C GLN A 18 3.87 -5.75 -10.02
N LYS A 19 3.42 -5.07 -11.10
CA LYS A 19 4.03 -5.18 -12.43
C LYS A 19 5.50 -4.74 -12.46
N TYR A 20 5.87 -3.68 -11.73
CA TYR A 20 7.22 -3.10 -11.74
C TYR A 20 8.06 -3.42 -10.50
N TYR A 21 7.57 -4.32 -9.62
CA TYR A 21 8.20 -4.65 -8.35
C TYR A 21 9.65 -5.12 -8.51
N TRP A 22 9.88 -6.10 -9.38
CA TRP A 22 11.20 -6.70 -9.60
C TRP A 22 12.21 -5.71 -10.19
N ILE A 23 11.79 -4.94 -11.21
CA ILE A 23 12.62 -3.92 -11.87
C ILE A 23 13.10 -2.89 -10.84
N ARG A 24 12.19 -2.37 -10.02
CA ARG A 24 12.54 -1.41 -8.97
C ARG A 24 13.47 -1.99 -7.92
N ARG A 25 13.27 -3.25 -7.53
CA ARG A 25 14.12 -3.91 -6.53
C ARG A 25 15.54 -4.15 -7.06
N SER A 26 15.68 -4.58 -8.32
CA SER A 26 16.99 -4.74 -8.96
C SER A 26 17.70 -3.39 -9.09
N SER A 27 17.06 -2.37 -9.64
CA SER A 27 17.70 -1.06 -9.83
C SER A 27 18.07 -0.39 -8.50
N LYS A 28 17.28 -0.57 -7.42
CA LYS A 28 17.65 -0.11 -6.08
C LYS A 28 18.84 -0.87 -5.48
N LYS A 29 18.99 -2.16 -5.76
CA LYS A 29 20.18 -2.92 -5.33
C LYS A 29 21.41 -2.49 -6.10
N GLU A 30 21.28 -2.28 -7.41
CA GLU A 30 22.36 -1.82 -8.28
C GLU A 30 22.89 -0.45 -7.84
N ILE A 31 21.99 0.50 -7.57
CA ILE A 31 22.38 1.87 -7.19
C ILE A 31 23.19 1.92 -5.88
N SER A 32 22.92 0.99 -4.96
CA SER A 32 23.61 0.90 -3.67
C SER A 32 25.02 0.33 -3.78
N LYS A 33 25.31 -0.45 -4.84
CA LYS A 33 26.59 -1.14 -5.02
C LYS A 33 27.59 -0.34 -5.85
N VAL A 34 27.10 0.45 -6.80
CA VAL A 34 27.93 1.19 -7.74
C VAL A 34 28.62 2.36 -7.02
N PRO A 35 29.96 2.51 -7.10
CA PRO A 35 30.66 3.65 -6.51
C PRO A 35 30.67 4.87 -7.46
N SER A 36 30.76 4.64 -8.77
CA SER A 36 30.97 5.70 -9.76
C SER A 36 29.73 6.60 -9.92
N LEU A 37 29.96 7.91 -9.96
CA LEU A 37 28.87 8.88 -10.10
C LEU A 37 28.15 8.73 -11.44
N ARG A 38 28.90 8.58 -12.54
CA ARG A 38 28.37 8.50 -13.91
C ARG A 38 27.42 7.30 -14.10
N GLU A 39 27.74 6.16 -13.52
CA GLU A 39 26.87 4.97 -13.60
C GLU A 39 25.65 5.10 -12.69
N LYS A 40 25.79 5.72 -11.51
CA LYS A 40 24.63 6.07 -10.67
C LYS A 40 23.62 6.93 -11.42
N TRP A 41 24.07 7.93 -12.19
CA TRP A 41 23.17 8.76 -13.02
C TRP A 41 22.37 7.92 -14.04
N LYS A 42 23.01 6.96 -14.71
CA LYS A 42 22.33 6.05 -15.65
C LYS A 42 21.27 5.19 -14.94
N ILE A 43 21.59 4.65 -13.76
CA ILE A 43 20.66 3.83 -12.96
C ILE A 43 19.50 4.68 -12.42
N HIS A 44 19.77 5.93 -12.02
CA HIS A 44 18.72 6.88 -11.64
C HIS A 44 17.74 7.14 -12.79
N GLY A 45 18.23 7.31 -14.02
CA GLY A 45 17.38 7.41 -15.21
C GLY A 45 16.46 6.19 -15.38
N LYS A 46 17.00 4.98 -15.22
CA LYS A 46 16.21 3.73 -15.23
C LYS A 46 15.18 3.63 -14.10
N LEU A 47 15.46 4.21 -12.93
CA LEU A 47 14.52 4.24 -11.80
C LEU A 47 13.39 5.26 -11.98
N GLN A 48 13.64 6.31 -12.76
CA GLN A 48 12.68 7.36 -13.07
C GLN A 48 11.75 7.00 -14.24
N SER A 49 12.17 6.11 -15.15
CA SER A 49 11.37 5.71 -16.31
C SER A 49 10.03 5.02 -15.99
N PRO A 50 9.87 4.18 -14.93
CA PRO A 50 8.60 3.52 -14.66
C PRO A 50 7.56 4.53 -14.14
N PRO A 51 6.25 4.29 -14.38
CA PRO A 51 5.18 5.21 -13.98
C PRO A 51 5.27 5.57 -12.50
N ARG A 52 5.12 6.85 -12.12
CA ARG A 52 5.26 7.27 -10.72
C ARG A 52 4.34 6.52 -9.75
N ASN A 53 3.17 6.09 -10.22
CA ASN A 53 2.18 5.33 -9.45
C ASN A 53 2.56 3.87 -9.15
N SER A 54 3.62 3.34 -9.76
CA SER A 54 4.17 2.02 -9.43
C SER A 54 5.13 2.05 -8.24
N ALA A 55 5.27 3.19 -7.56
CA ALA A 55 6.07 3.29 -6.34
C ALA A 55 5.25 2.83 -5.12
N PRO A 56 5.78 1.92 -4.27
CA PRO A 56 5.04 1.38 -3.12
C PRO A 56 4.69 2.45 -2.08
N ILE A 57 5.49 3.51 -1.97
CA ILE A 57 5.26 4.66 -1.09
C ILE A 57 3.97 5.43 -1.42
N ARG A 58 3.45 5.29 -2.65
CA ARG A 58 2.21 5.95 -3.08
C ARG A 58 0.94 5.16 -2.75
N LEU A 59 1.09 3.93 -2.26
CA LEU A 59 -0.04 3.13 -1.83
C LEU A 59 -0.60 3.70 -0.52
N HIS A 60 -1.92 3.72 -0.42
CA HIS A 60 -2.63 4.17 0.77
C HIS A 60 -3.57 3.07 1.25
N ARG A 61 -3.38 2.61 2.49
CA ARG A 61 -4.29 1.63 3.10
C ARG A 61 -5.68 2.23 3.24
N ARG A 62 -6.70 1.46 2.86
CA ARG A 62 -8.11 1.84 2.96
C ARG A 62 -8.88 0.70 3.60
N CYS A 63 -9.94 1.02 4.31
CA CYS A 63 -10.86 0.01 4.81
C CYS A 63 -11.41 -0.79 3.62
N PHE A 64 -11.40 -2.12 3.76
CA PHE A 64 -11.89 -3.03 2.74
C PHE A 64 -13.36 -2.80 2.35
N LEU A 65 -14.23 -2.59 3.35
CA LEU A 65 -15.67 -2.36 3.15
C LEU A 65 -15.99 -0.95 2.66
N THR A 66 -15.60 0.09 3.40
CA THR A 66 -16.05 1.47 3.10
C THR A 66 -15.08 2.30 2.26
N GLY A 67 -13.85 1.83 2.07
CA GLY A 67 -12.79 2.58 1.40
C GLY A 67 -12.24 3.78 2.19
N ARG A 68 -12.59 3.91 3.48
CA ARG A 68 -12.13 5.01 4.35
C ARG A 68 -10.59 5.03 4.42
N PRO A 69 -9.92 6.17 4.19
CA PRO A 69 -8.46 6.24 4.24
C PRO A 69 -7.91 6.27 5.68
N ARG A 70 -8.67 6.79 6.64
CA ARG A 70 -8.20 6.99 8.03
C ARG A 70 -8.70 5.89 8.96
N ALA A 71 -8.03 5.77 10.11
CA ALA A 71 -8.39 4.86 11.20
C ALA A 71 -8.46 3.39 10.78
N ASN A 72 -7.51 2.95 9.94
CA ASN A 72 -7.42 1.57 9.46
C ASN A 72 -6.42 0.79 10.31
N TYR A 73 -6.85 -0.36 10.83
CA TYR A 73 -5.98 -1.32 11.51
C TYR A 73 -5.36 -2.27 10.48
N ARG A 74 -4.05 -2.58 10.63
CA ARG A 74 -3.35 -3.44 9.66
C ARG A 74 -3.76 -4.90 9.79
N ASP A 75 -3.98 -5.36 11.01
CA ASP A 75 -4.32 -6.76 11.31
C ASP A 75 -5.71 -7.11 10.78
N PHE A 76 -6.66 -6.17 10.87
CA PHE A 76 -8.04 -6.38 10.42
C PHE A 76 -8.30 -5.86 9.00
N GLY A 77 -7.57 -4.85 8.51
CA GLY A 77 -7.86 -4.19 7.23
C GLY A 77 -9.15 -3.37 7.22
N LEU A 78 -9.72 -3.08 8.39
CA LEU A 78 -10.99 -2.39 8.57
C LEU A 78 -10.80 -1.03 9.25
N SER A 79 -11.77 -0.13 9.03
CA SER A 79 -11.83 1.11 9.79
C SER A 79 -12.42 0.84 11.18
N GLY A 80 -11.98 1.59 12.20
CA GLY A 80 -12.40 1.37 13.59
C GLY A 80 -13.92 1.32 13.83
N HIS A 81 -14.73 2.09 13.11
CA HIS A 81 -16.19 2.06 13.27
C HIS A 81 -16.80 0.71 12.86
N ILE A 82 -16.44 0.23 11.68
CA ILE A 82 -16.89 -1.08 11.15
C ILE A 82 -16.31 -2.22 11.96
N LEU A 83 -15.07 -2.07 12.42
CA LEU A 83 -14.44 -3.05 13.30
C LEU A 83 -15.29 -3.23 14.56
N ARG A 84 -15.72 -2.12 15.19
CA ARG A 84 -16.61 -2.16 16.35
C ARG A 84 -17.95 -2.83 16.05
N GLU A 85 -18.59 -2.52 14.94
CA GLU A 85 -19.84 -3.17 14.51
C GLU A 85 -19.65 -4.68 14.36
N MET A 86 -18.56 -5.12 13.73
CA MET A 86 -18.27 -6.54 13.53
C MET A 86 -17.94 -7.29 14.83
N VAL A 87 -17.29 -6.62 15.79
CA VAL A 87 -17.07 -7.20 17.13
C VAL A 87 -18.40 -7.41 17.85
N HIS A 88 -19.28 -6.40 17.85
CA HIS A 88 -20.59 -6.53 18.49
C HIS A 88 -21.51 -7.55 17.81
N ALA A 89 -21.35 -7.76 16.50
CA ALA A 89 -22.06 -8.78 15.74
C ALA A 89 -21.45 -10.20 15.85
N CYS A 90 -20.42 -10.40 16.69
CA CYS A 90 -19.73 -11.68 16.86
C CYS A 90 -19.12 -12.27 15.58
N LEU A 91 -18.75 -11.41 14.61
CA LEU A 91 -18.15 -11.84 13.33
C LEU A 91 -16.63 -12.02 13.40
N LEU A 92 -15.99 -11.45 14.42
CA LEU A 92 -14.53 -11.54 14.61
C LEU A 92 -14.21 -12.61 15.66
N PRO A 93 -13.47 -13.67 15.28
CA PRO A 93 -13.13 -14.74 16.22
C PRO A 93 -12.18 -14.22 17.30
N GLY A 94 -12.49 -14.56 18.56
CA GLY A 94 -11.67 -14.19 19.72
C GLY A 94 -11.72 -12.71 20.12
N ALA A 95 -12.52 -11.88 19.44
CA ALA A 95 -12.69 -10.49 19.81
C ALA A 95 -13.74 -10.35 20.92
N THR A 96 -13.30 -9.94 22.11
CA THR A 96 -14.16 -9.69 23.26
C THR A 96 -13.98 -8.26 23.77
N ARG A 97 -14.97 -7.76 24.52
CA ARG A 97 -14.81 -6.50 25.25
C ARG A 97 -13.77 -6.70 26.35
N SER A 98 -12.74 -5.88 26.33
CA SER A 98 -11.66 -5.84 27.32
C SER A 98 -12.07 -5.06 28.58
N SER A 99 -11.85 -5.63 29.75
CA SER A 99 -11.99 -4.95 31.06
C SER A 99 -10.89 -5.41 32.01
N TRP A 100 -9.66 -5.14 31.61
CA TRP A 100 -8.46 -5.32 32.42
C TRP A 100 -7.83 -3.95 32.69
#